data_AF-A0A7C1J097-F1
#
_entry.id   AF-A0A7C1J097-F1
#
_cell.length_a   1.000
_cell.length_b   1.000
_cell.length_c   1.000
_cell.angle_alpha   90.00
_cell.angle_beta   90.00
_cell.angle_gamma   90.00
#
_symmetry.space_group_name_H-M   'P 1'
#
loop_
_entity.id
_entity.type
_entity.pdbx_description
1 polymer ?
#
loop_
_entity_poly.entity_id
_entity_poly.type
_entity_poly.pdbx_seq_one_letter_code
_entity_poly.pdbx_strand_id
1 'polypeptide(L)'
;MGIINTVLLYPLINPREDKKRFFLILLATSAGSLLSPHFFKPFIEVFNPFIGQTKNIFKVMPIHEWQPVDLNLFLSFYGVLIIFSVTVIFFTKTYKILPFYLFYLIISIKFVRFIDYFALSSFFTALISLENYRPIIENAKLKIFKFLIFVVILSACIKNYFTNPLIPYGLGFADFFYPKKVVDFIKKNNIKGNIFNSYPFGGYIIYNLYPDCRPIIDGRLCYPVDFIKLYADSLEDPYAFKNIISTYKPEIFLLDYNHPNIVNFLDIMKGRYSLVYFDDNAMIFLERSNKFDGIIKAFEYKYVSPQYVMGTNTSNVKNLHFITQEILRNLSETGSIRSSVMLGNIMYSTGKKELAKEYFLKAIKDDSPIGKSEAYNNLGILYMEEDKMDLAVKMFKKAIFYTKDFDPAYLNLAIANKENSQYISSIYYFLRYFLVLNNRGEQINNDLMNDILQTGKLALKSLFEYFIITLALYGIIYIVFIKKTKNKVFFKLPKK
;
A
#
# COMPACT_ATOMS: atom_id res chain seq x y z
N MET A 1 17.91 13.31 13.76
CA MET A 1 18.46 14.29 12.80
C MET A 1 19.90 14.66 13.14
N GLY A 2 20.21 15.53 14.12
CA GLY A 2 21.61 15.90 14.44
C GLY A 2 22.56 14.74 14.80
N ILE A 3 22.02 13.55 15.11
CA ILE A 3 22.76 12.31 15.38
C ILE A 3 22.99 11.45 14.11
N ILE A 4 22.63 11.91 12.91
CA ILE A 4 23.05 11.27 11.64
C ILE A 4 24.56 11.54 11.36
N ASN A 5 25.22 12.43 12.14
CA ASN A 5 25.78 13.62 11.51
C ASN A 5 27.13 14.21 11.98
N THR A 6 27.99 13.77 12.92
CA THR A 6 28.13 12.65 13.88
C THR A 6 28.38 11.22 13.37
N VAL A 7 27.36 10.43 13.02
CA VAL A 7 27.44 8.95 13.15
C VAL A 7 27.44 8.17 11.83
N LEU A 8 27.12 8.79 10.68
CA LEU A 8 27.83 8.46 9.42
C LEU A 8 29.33 8.82 9.47
N LEU A 9 29.75 9.56 10.51
CA LEU A 9 30.54 10.77 10.29
C LEU A 9 31.76 10.90 11.22
N TYR A 10 32.43 9.77 11.53
CA TYR A 10 33.78 9.79 12.09
C TYR A 10 34.67 8.62 11.58
N PRO A 11 34.52 8.19 10.31
CA PRO A 11 35.17 7.00 9.74
C PRO A 11 35.47 5.89 10.76
N LEU A 12 34.40 5.44 11.45
CA LEU A 12 34.38 5.23 12.90
C LEU A 12 35.71 4.75 13.52
N ILE A 13 36.43 5.72 14.09
CA ILE A 13 37.74 5.57 14.76
C ILE A 13 38.89 5.35 13.76
N ASN A 14 39.05 6.29 12.82
CA ASN A 14 40.36 6.55 12.21
C ASN A 14 41.37 6.84 13.35
N PRO A 15 42.43 6.02 13.53
CA PRO A 15 43.33 6.14 14.68
C PRO A 15 44.25 7.38 14.61
N ARG A 16 44.20 8.16 13.52
CA ARG A 16 45.06 9.33 13.30
C ARG A 16 44.47 10.67 13.73
N GLU A 17 43.19 10.75 14.09
CA GLU A 17 42.55 12.00 14.55
C GLU A 17 42.07 11.96 16.00
N ASP A 18 42.09 13.14 16.64
CA ASP A 18 41.94 13.31 18.07
C ASP A 18 40.50 13.06 18.57
N LYS A 19 40.34 11.93 19.28
CA LYS A 19 39.10 11.54 19.97
C LYS A 19 38.57 12.62 20.93
N LYS A 20 39.45 13.43 21.52
CA LYS A 20 39.08 14.55 22.41
C LYS A 20 38.28 15.60 21.65
N ARG A 21 38.65 15.90 20.39
CA ARG A 21 37.91 16.83 19.52
C ARG A 21 36.51 16.32 19.20
N PHE A 22 36.36 15.04 18.85
CA PHE A 22 35.03 14.43 18.63
C PHE A 22 34.17 14.46 19.89
N PHE A 23 34.74 14.12 21.05
CA PHE A 23 34.04 14.16 22.33
C PHE A 23 33.59 15.58 22.70
N LEU A 24 34.45 16.59 22.47
CA LEU A 24 34.10 18.00 22.67
C LEU A 24 32.99 18.47 21.73
N ILE A 25 32.98 18.03 20.46
CA ILE A 25 31.89 18.34 19.52
C ILE A 25 30.57 17.71 19.99
N LEU A 26 30.58 16.44 20.42
CA LEU A 26 29.40 15.76 20.96
C LEU A 26 28.88 16.45 22.24
N LEU A 27 29.78 16.86 23.14
CA LEU A 27 29.42 17.54 24.39
C LEU A 27 28.88 18.95 24.11
N ALA A 28 29.51 19.72 23.22
CA ALA A 28 29.05 21.05 22.82
C ALA A 28 27.70 21.04 22.08
N THR A 29 27.47 20.07 21.18
CA THR A 29 26.17 19.92 20.49
C THR A 29 25.07 19.44 21.43
N SER A 30 25.40 18.58 22.40
CA SER A 30 24.46 18.18 23.47
C SER A 30 24.11 19.38 24.36
N ALA A 31 25.10 20.14 24.82
CA ALA A 31 24.92 21.33 25.64
C ALA A 31 24.14 22.44 24.91
N GLY A 32 24.47 22.72 23.64
CA GLY A 32 23.72 23.68 22.82
C GLY A 32 22.26 23.29 22.59
N SER A 33 21.96 21.98 22.58
CA SER A 33 20.58 21.49 22.52
C SER A 33 19.83 21.65 23.86
N LEU A 34 20.54 21.57 24.99
CA LEU A 34 19.99 21.92 26.31
C LEU A 34 19.71 23.43 26.45
N LEU A 35 20.36 24.30 25.66
CA LEU A 35 20.00 25.73 25.61
C LEU A 35 18.71 26.02 24.82
N SER A 36 18.07 25.01 24.20
CA SER A 36 16.79 25.19 23.52
C SER A 36 15.63 25.38 24.51
N PRO A 37 14.54 26.09 24.13
CA PRO A 37 13.32 26.20 24.96
C PRO A 37 12.63 24.87 25.30
N HIS A 38 13.08 23.76 24.71
CA HIS A 38 12.56 22.42 24.94
C HIS A 38 13.52 21.53 25.76
N PHE A 39 14.70 22.04 26.13
CA PHE A 39 15.71 21.36 26.94
C PHE A 39 16.04 19.96 26.37
N PHE A 40 16.07 18.90 27.18
CA PHE A 40 16.30 17.53 26.70
C PHE A 40 15.12 16.91 25.92
N LYS A 41 13.91 17.51 25.94
CA LYS A 41 12.68 16.83 25.44
C LYS A 41 12.80 16.33 23.99
N PRO A 42 13.37 17.09 23.03
CA PRO A 42 13.50 16.62 21.65
C PRO A 42 14.37 15.36 21.48
N PHE A 43 15.27 15.04 22.42
CA PHE A 43 15.99 13.77 22.41
C PHE A 43 15.12 12.60 22.86
N ILE A 44 14.29 12.80 23.90
CA ILE A 44 13.35 11.77 24.38
C ILE A 44 12.30 11.46 23.30
N GLU A 45 11.81 12.47 22.57
CA GLU A 45 10.89 12.27 21.45
C GLU A 45 11.44 11.36 20.33
N VAL A 46 12.78 11.29 20.14
CA VAL A 46 13.39 10.35 19.19
C VAL A 46 13.28 8.89 19.68
N PHE A 47 13.22 8.66 20.99
CA PHE A 47 13.09 7.34 21.61
C PHE A 47 11.63 6.96 21.94
N ASN A 48 10.69 7.91 22.01
CA ASN A 48 9.26 7.62 22.29
C ASN A 48 8.63 6.54 21.37
N PRO A 49 8.91 6.47 20.05
CA PRO A 49 8.45 5.37 19.18
C PRO A 49 9.01 3.98 19.55
N PHE A 50 10.06 3.92 20.37
CA PHE A 50 10.75 2.69 20.79
C PHE A 50 10.38 2.29 22.22
N ILE A 51 10.24 3.28 23.11
CA ILE A 51 9.91 3.10 24.53
C ILE A 51 8.40 2.85 24.73
N GLY A 52 7.55 3.35 23.82
CA GLY A 52 6.12 2.99 23.74
C GLY A 52 5.21 3.51 24.87
N GLN A 53 5.77 4.26 25.82
CA GLN A 53 5.03 4.88 26.92
C GLN A 53 4.18 6.07 26.44
N THR A 54 3.10 6.31 27.19
CA THR A 54 2.22 7.50 27.27
C THR A 54 2.21 8.52 26.11
N LYS A 55 1.02 8.77 25.56
CA LYS A 55 0.72 9.82 24.55
C LYS A 55 1.38 9.68 23.17
N ASN A 56 1.84 8.48 22.79
CA ASN A 56 2.34 8.23 21.44
C ASN A 56 1.24 8.45 20.38
N ILE A 57 1.31 9.58 19.67
CA ILE A 57 0.43 9.96 18.55
C ILE A 57 0.35 8.86 17.49
N PHE A 58 1.42 8.09 17.27
CA PHE A 58 1.46 7.02 16.27
C PHE A 58 0.68 5.75 16.67
N LYS A 59 0.15 5.68 17.90
CA LYS A 59 -0.89 4.70 18.30
C LYS A 59 -2.32 5.17 17.99
N VAL A 60 -2.49 6.47 17.78
CA VAL A 60 -3.79 7.16 17.63
C VAL A 60 -4.05 7.47 16.17
N MET A 61 -3.01 7.83 15.41
CA MET A 61 -3.02 7.93 13.96
C MET A 61 -1.83 7.13 13.39
N PRO A 62 -2.06 6.02 12.67
CA PRO A 62 -0.98 5.18 12.15
C PRO A 62 -0.28 5.87 10.96
N ILE A 63 0.84 6.54 11.23
CA ILE A 63 1.67 7.17 10.21
C ILE A 63 2.52 6.12 9.50
N HIS A 64 2.46 6.09 8.16
CA HIS A 64 3.13 5.12 7.30
C HIS A 64 4.66 5.10 7.50
N GLU A 65 5.30 6.26 7.62
CA GLU A 65 6.74 6.39 7.88
C GLU A 65 7.18 5.69 9.18
N TRP A 66 6.27 5.52 10.14
CA TRP A 66 6.48 4.83 11.41
C TRP A 66 5.87 3.41 11.44
N GLN A 67 5.48 2.84 10.30
CA GLN A 67 5.09 1.43 10.19
C GLN A 67 6.25 0.55 9.70
N PRO A 68 6.18 -0.78 9.92
CA PRO A 68 7.05 -1.76 9.29
C PRO A 68 6.99 -1.69 7.76
N VAL A 69 8.10 -2.02 7.10
CA VAL A 69 8.20 -1.98 5.64
C VAL A 69 7.50 -3.18 5.02
N ASP A 70 6.76 -2.98 3.92
CA ASP A 70 6.34 -4.11 3.08
C ASP A 70 7.57 -4.73 2.42
N LEU A 71 8.05 -5.82 3.02
CA LEU A 71 9.18 -6.60 2.55
C LEU A 71 8.98 -7.16 1.14
N ASN A 72 7.76 -7.20 0.59
CA ASN A 72 7.53 -7.57 -0.81
C ASN A 72 7.95 -6.46 -1.76
N LEU A 73 7.59 -5.20 -1.45
CA LEU A 73 7.98 -4.03 -2.24
C LEU A 73 9.50 -3.81 -2.18
N PHE A 74 10.12 -4.00 -1.02
CA PHE A 74 11.56 -3.78 -0.82
C PHE A 74 12.42 -5.05 -0.86
N LEU A 75 11.90 -6.20 -1.32
CA LEU A 75 12.63 -7.48 -1.26
C LEU A 75 13.95 -7.44 -2.02
N SER A 76 13.93 -6.90 -3.24
CA SER A 76 15.12 -6.80 -4.09
C SER A 76 16.12 -5.78 -3.55
N PHE A 77 15.62 -4.64 -3.07
CA PHE A 77 16.40 -3.60 -2.39
C PHE A 77 17.16 -4.15 -1.17
N TYR A 78 16.46 -4.78 -0.22
CA TYR A 78 17.09 -5.37 0.96
C TYR A 78 18.01 -6.54 0.59
N GLY A 79 17.54 -7.47 -0.24
CA GLY A 79 18.32 -8.65 -0.62
C GLY A 79 19.66 -8.30 -1.28
N VAL A 80 19.65 -7.36 -2.22
CA VAL A 80 20.87 -6.89 -2.91
C VAL A 80 21.79 -6.14 -1.96
N LEU A 81 21.28 -5.19 -1.17
CA LEU A 81 22.11 -4.43 -0.21
C LEU A 81 22.71 -5.33 0.89
N ILE A 82 21.97 -6.35 1.36
CA ILE A 82 22.46 -7.34 2.33
C ILE A 82 23.55 -8.21 1.74
N ILE A 83 23.32 -8.84 0.59
CA ILE A 83 24.32 -9.69 -0.06
C ILE A 83 25.59 -8.88 -0.34
N PHE A 84 25.45 -7.69 -0.93
CA PHE A 84 26.57 -6.80 -1.24
C PHE A 84 27.35 -6.38 0.03
N SER A 85 26.68 -5.87 1.05
CA SER A 85 27.35 -5.36 2.26
C SER A 85 28.00 -6.47 3.09
N VAL A 86 27.37 -7.65 3.19
CA VAL A 86 27.95 -8.82 3.88
C VAL A 86 29.16 -9.35 3.12
N THR A 87 29.08 -9.48 1.79
CA THR A 87 30.22 -9.84 0.93
C THR A 87 31.38 -8.87 1.10
N VAL A 88 31.10 -7.56 1.08
CA VAL A 88 32.10 -6.51 1.32
C VAL A 88 32.76 -6.66 2.69
N ILE A 89 31.98 -6.69 3.78
CA ILE A 89 32.50 -6.79 5.16
C ILE A 89 33.39 -8.03 5.34
N PHE A 90 33.00 -9.17 4.75
CA PHE A 90 33.74 -10.42 4.84
C PHE A 90 35.10 -10.34 4.11
N PHE A 91 35.12 -9.89 2.85
CA PHE A 91 36.35 -9.84 2.05
C PHE A 91 37.33 -8.76 2.52
N THR A 92 36.85 -7.61 3.01
CA THR A 92 37.73 -6.54 3.53
C THR A 92 37.95 -6.61 5.05
N LYS A 93 37.35 -7.59 5.72
CA LYS A 93 37.46 -7.85 7.17
C LYS A 93 37.05 -6.66 8.06
N THR A 94 36.16 -5.80 7.57
CA THR A 94 35.71 -4.55 8.22
C THR A 94 34.65 -4.78 9.31
N TYR A 95 34.74 -5.91 10.04
CA TYR A 95 33.75 -6.40 11.00
C TYR A 95 33.32 -5.40 12.10
N LYS A 96 34.16 -4.40 12.39
CA LYS A 96 33.82 -3.28 13.30
C LYS A 96 32.58 -2.48 12.87
N ILE A 97 32.25 -2.50 11.58
CA ILE A 97 31.06 -1.84 11.00
C ILE A 97 29.79 -2.68 11.20
N LEU A 98 29.90 -3.99 11.43
CA LEU A 98 28.76 -4.91 11.44
C LEU A 98 27.66 -4.55 12.47
N PRO A 99 27.94 -4.16 13.73
CA PRO A 99 26.89 -3.77 14.68
C PRO A 99 26.12 -2.53 14.21
N PHE A 100 26.81 -1.60 13.53
CA PHE A 100 26.24 -0.38 12.99
C PHE A 100 25.35 -0.66 11.78
N TYR A 101 25.84 -1.49 10.85
CA TYR A 101 25.09 -1.98 9.71
C TYR A 101 23.81 -2.71 10.13
N LEU A 102 23.92 -3.63 11.11
CA LEU A 102 22.78 -4.38 11.64
C LEU A 102 21.76 -3.49 12.36
N PHE A 103 22.20 -2.46 13.09
CA PHE A 103 21.29 -1.47 13.68
C PHE A 103 20.43 -0.80 12.61
N TYR A 104 21.04 -0.32 11.51
CA TYR A 104 20.29 0.30 10.42
C TYR A 104 19.39 -0.68 9.65
N LEU A 105 19.81 -1.93 9.48
CA LEU A 105 18.96 -2.97 8.88
C LEU A 105 17.71 -3.26 9.74
N ILE A 106 17.88 -3.43 11.05
CA ILE A 106 16.78 -3.76 11.97
C ILE A 106 15.80 -2.58 12.11
N ILE A 107 16.30 -1.36 12.27
CA ILE A 107 15.46 -0.17 12.41
C ILE A 107 14.74 0.19 11.11
N SER A 108 15.34 -0.06 9.93
CA SER A 108 14.69 0.18 8.64
C SER A 108 13.63 -0.86 8.29
N ILE A 109 13.81 -2.14 8.66
CA ILE A 109 12.74 -3.15 8.52
C ILE A 109 11.55 -2.77 9.41
N LYS A 110 11.80 -2.29 10.63
CA LYS A 110 10.75 -1.89 11.59
C LYS A 110 10.06 -0.57 11.22
N PHE A 111 10.72 0.33 10.50
CA PHE A 111 10.24 1.69 10.24
C PHE A 111 10.63 2.18 8.84
N VAL A 112 9.64 2.41 7.97
CA VAL A 112 9.81 2.98 6.60
C VAL A 112 10.73 4.21 6.59
N ARG A 113 10.63 5.10 7.59
CA ARG A 113 11.46 6.31 7.74
C ARG A 113 12.98 6.07 7.77
N PHE A 114 13.44 4.83 7.98
CA PHE A 114 14.86 4.52 8.11
C PHE A 114 15.44 3.74 6.92
N ILE A 115 14.65 3.47 5.87
CA ILE A 115 15.12 2.86 4.61
C ILE A 115 16.31 3.64 4.03
N ASP A 116 16.23 4.97 3.99
CA ASP A 116 17.28 5.83 3.43
C ASP A 116 18.58 5.74 4.23
N TYR A 117 18.50 5.67 5.57
CA TYR A 117 19.69 5.52 6.42
C TYR A 117 20.32 4.13 6.28
N PHE A 118 19.53 3.09 5.99
CA PHE A 118 20.04 1.76 5.65
C PHE A 118 20.72 1.73 4.26
N ALA A 119 20.16 2.40 3.26
CA ALA A 119 20.81 2.60 1.96
C ALA A 119 22.17 3.31 2.12
N LEU A 120 22.20 4.41 2.88
CA LEU A 120 23.42 5.15 3.20
C LEU A 120 24.42 4.26 3.96
N SER A 121 24.00 3.57 5.03
CA SER A 121 24.89 2.69 5.82
C SER A 121 25.51 1.58 4.96
N SER A 122 24.74 0.99 4.04
CA SER A 122 25.22 0.02 3.05
C SER A 122 26.27 0.64 2.09
N PHE A 123 25.99 1.84 1.57
CA PHE A 123 26.90 2.55 0.67
C PHE A 123 28.22 2.97 1.36
N PHE A 124 28.17 3.50 2.58
CA PHE A 124 29.37 3.84 3.35
C PHE A 124 30.18 2.61 3.76
N THR A 125 29.52 1.48 4.04
CA THR A 125 30.18 0.18 4.25
C THR A 125 31.02 -0.22 3.04
N ALA A 126 30.51 -0.01 1.82
CA ALA A 126 31.24 -0.24 0.58
C ALA A 126 32.40 0.75 0.37
N LEU A 127 32.18 2.05 0.57
CA LEU A 127 33.23 3.07 0.39
C LEU A 127 34.43 2.86 1.32
N ILE A 128 34.19 2.69 2.63
CA ILE A 128 35.26 2.48 3.63
C ILE A 128 36.06 1.21 3.31
N SER A 129 35.37 0.18 2.84
CA SER A 129 35.99 -1.09 2.47
C SER A 129 36.83 -1.00 1.18
N LEU A 130 36.39 -0.18 0.21
CA LEU A 130 37.16 0.12 -1.01
C LEU A 130 38.41 0.96 -0.72
N GLU A 131 38.33 1.94 0.19
CA GLU A 131 39.49 2.79 0.55
C GLU A 131 40.60 1.98 1.24
N ASN A 132 40.24 1.01 2.07
CA ASN A 132 41.20 0.10 2.71
C ASN A 132 41.82 -0.92 1.73
N TYR A 133 41.16 -1.22 0.61
CA TYR A 133 41.68 -2.09 -0.45
C TYR A 133 42.61 -1.29 -1.39
N ARG A 134 43.72 -0.79 -0.84
CA ARG A 134 44.69 0.06 -1.56
C ARG A 134 45.54 -0.60 -2.66
N PRO A 135 45.86 -1.91 -2.66
CA PRO A 135 46.59 -2.48 -3.79
C PRO A 135 45.65 -2.80 -4.96
N ILE A 136 46.26 -2.90 -6.14
CA ILE A 136 45.70 -3.40 -7.41
C ILE A 136 44.72 -2.43 -8.15
N ILE A 137 45.06 -2.19 -9.42
CA ILE A 137 44.26 -1.62 -10.54
C ILE A 137 44.22 -0.09 -10.75
N GLU A 138 45.09 0.37 -11.65
CA GLU A 138 44.89 1.60 -12.44
C GLU A 138 44.07 1.36 -13.73
N ASN A 139 44.01 0.09 -14.19
CA ASN A 139 43.51 -0.34 -15.50
C ASN A 139 42.03 0.01 -15.76
N ALA A 140 41.78 0.78 -16.82
CA ALA A 140 40.46 1.28 -17.20
C ALA A 140 39.40 0.19 -17.43
N LYS A 141 39.78 -0.98 -17.95
CA LYS A 141 38.82 -2.08 -18.23
C LYS A 141 38.08 -2.54 -16.96
N LEU A 142 38.75 -2.54 -15.80
CA LEU A 142 38.08 -2.91 -14.55
C LEU A 142 37.31 -1.76 -13.91
N LYS A 143 37.66 -0.49 -14.19
CA LYS A 143 36.81 0.65 -13.79
C LYS A 143 35.44 0.55 -14.47
N ILE A 144 35.42 0.20 -15.76
CA ILE A 144 34.21 -0.11 -16.51
C ILE A 144 33.48 -1.33 -15.93
N PHE A 145 34.18 -2.42 -15.64
CA PHE A 145 33.57 -3.62 -15.03
C PHE A 145 32.92 -3.35 -13.65
N LYS A 146 33.61 -2.61 -12.76
CA LYS A 146 33.08 -2.18 -11.46
C LYS A 146 31.85 -1.27 -11.63
N PHE A 147 31.87 -0.35 -12.62
CA PHE A 147 30.72 0.49 -12.94
C PHE A 147 29.53 -0.32 -13.47
N LEU A 148 29.74 -1.29 -14.35
CA LEU A 148 28.69 -2.19 -14.84
C LEU A 148 28.07 -3.03 -13.70
N ILE A 149 28.89 -3.56 -12.78
CA ILE A 149 28.39 -4.23 -11.57
C ILE A 149 27.56 -3.28 -10.71
N PHE A 150 28.02 -2.03 -10.50
CA PHE A 150 27.26 -1.02 -9.77
C PHE A 150 25.91 -0.70 -10.44
N VAL A 151 25.87 -0.56 -11.77
CA VAL A 151 24.64 -0.32 -12.53
C VAL A 151 23.68 -1.52 -12.45
N VAL A 152 24.18 -2.76 -12.46
CA VAL A 152 23.35 -3.96 -12.28
C VAL A 152 22.81 -4.06 -10.84
N ILE A 153 23.64 -3.78 -9.83
CA ILE A 153 23.24 -3.71 -8.42
C ILE A 153 22.17 -2.65 -8.21
N LEU A 154 22.40 -1.44 -8.71
CA LEU A 154 21.46 -0.32 -8.64
C LEU A 154 20.13 -0.67 -9.31
N SER A 155 20.16 -1.18 -10.55
CA SER A 155 19.00 -1.67 -11.30
C SER A 155 18.22 -2.77 -10.55
N ALA A 156 18.91 -3.66 -9.84
CA ALA A 156 18.28 -4.72 -9.05
C ALA A 156 17.63 -4.18 -7.76
N CYS A 157 18.29 -3.23 -7.07
CA CYS A 157 17.70 -2.56 -5.91
C CYS A 157 16.39 -1.84 -6.26
N ILE A 158 16.38 -1.09 -7.37
CA ILE A 158 15.23 -0.27 -7.80
C ILE A 158 14.20 -1.02 -8.67
N LYS A 159 14.44 -2.31 -8.98
CA LYS A 159 13.54 -3.13 -9.82
C LYS A 159 12.10 -3.07 -9.34
N ASN A 160 11.86 -3.41 -8.06
CA ASN A 160 10.50 -3.52 -7.52
C ASN A 160 9.78 -2.16 -7.46
N TYR A 161 10.54 -1.06 -7.29
CA TYR A 161 10.02 0.31 -7.35
C TYR A 161 9.53 0.65 -8.77
N PHE A 162 10.34 0.35 -9.80
CA PHE A 162 9.98 0.61 -11.20
C PHE A 162 8.92 -0.35 -11.77
N THR A 163 8.80 -1.57 -11.25
CA THR A 163 7.69 -2.47 -11.62
C THR A 163 6.38 -2.17 -10.88
N ASN A 164 6.34 -1.16 -10.02
CA ASN A 164 5.14 -0.81 -9.26
C ASN A 164 4.20 0.11 -10.08
N PRO A 165 3.00 -0.34 -10.49
CA PRO A 165 2.05 0.50 -11.23
C PRO A 165 1.49 1.66 -10.38
N LEU A 166 1.70 1.64 -9.06
CA LEU A 166 1.29 2.71 -8.13
C LEU A 166 2.30 3.88 -8.09
N ILE A 167 3.34 3.89 -8.95
CA ILE A 167 4.37 4.93 -8.98
C ILE A 167 4.60 5.35 -10.45
N PRO A 168 4.15 6.55 -10.88
CA PRO A 168 4.31 6.99 -12.26
C PRO A 168 5.76 7.42 -12.54
N TYR A 169 6.21 7.19 -13.76
CA TYR A 169 7.52 7.63 -14.23
C TYR A 169 7.47 9.11 -14.63
N GLY A 170 8.35 9.95 -14.08
CA GLY A 170 8.53 11.33 -14.54
C GLY A 170 8.94 12.31 -13.45
N LEU A 171 8.71 13.60 -13.74
CA LEU A 171 8.85 14.71 -12.79
C LEU A 171 7.47 15.37 -12.62
N GLY A 172 7.03 15.57 -11.38
CA GLY A 172 5.76 16.20 -11.06
C GLY A 172 5.09 15.56 -9.85
N PHE A 173 3.79 15.85 -9.66
CA PHE A 173 2.97 15.16 -8.68
C PHE A 173 2.38 13.88 -9.31
N ALA A 174 2.38 12.79 -8.55
CA ALA A 174 1.54 11.64 -8.84
C ALA A 174 0.08 12.02 -8.52
N ASP A 175 -0.62 12.58 -9.51
CA ASP A 175 -1.92 13.24 -9.36
C ASP A 175 -2.99 12.40 -8.64
N PHE A 176 -2.93 11.06 -8.71
CA PHE A 176 -3.90 10.17 -8.05
C PHE A 176 -3.70 10.05 -6.52
N PHE A 177 -2.58 10.51 -5.95
CA PHE A 177 -2.41 10.62 -4.49
C PHE A 177 -2.95 11.95 -3.93
N TYR A 178 -3.26 12.93 -4.77
CA TYR A 178 -3.64 14.28 -4.35
C TYR A 178 -5.03 14.69 -4.89
N PRO A 179 -5.83 15.48 -4.16
CA PRO A 179 -7.21 15.80 -4.54
C PRO A 179 -7.26 16.92 -5.59
N LYS A 180 -6.51 16.77 -6.69
CA LYS A 180 -6.26 17.82 -7.69
C LYS A 180 -7.53 18.32 -8.37
N LYS A 181 -8.33 17.41 -8.94
CA LYS A 181 -9.57 17.80 -9.64
C LYS A 181 -10.61 18.41 -8.68
N VAL A 182 -10.68 17.94 -7.42
CA VAL A 182 -11.46 18.57 -6.34
C VAL A 182 -10.95 19.99 -6.03
N VAL A 183 -9.65 20.20 -5.92
CA VAL A 183 -9.03 21.51 -5.72
C VAL A 183 -9.32 22.46 -6.89
N ASP A 184 -9.29 21.96 -8.12
CA ASP A 184 -9.63 22.74 -9.31
C ASP A 184 -11.13 23.07 -9.36
N PHE A 185 -12.00 22.15 -8.91
CA PHE A 185 -13.43 22.41 -8.70
C PHE A 185 -13.68 23.49 -7.62
N ILE A 186 -12.94 23.46 -6.50
CA ILE A 186 -13.00 24.48 -5.45
C ILE A 186 -12.62 25.86 -6.00
N LYS A 187 -11.48 25.95 -6.71
CA LYS A 187 -11.00 27.20 -7.34
C LYS A 187 -12.00 27.72 -8.38
N LYS A 188 -12.46 26.86 -9.30
CA LYS A 188 -13.39 27.21 -10.38
C LYS A 188 -14.72 27.77 -9.87
N ASN A 189 -15.21 27.25 -8.74
CA ASN A 189 -16.48 27.68 -8.14
C ASN A 189 -16.29 28.71 -6.99
N ASN A 190 -15.08 29.23 -6.79
CA ASN A 190 -14.75 30.20 -5.73
C ASN A 190 -15.22 29.76 -4.32
N ILE A 191 -15.10 28.47 -4.03
CA ILE A 191 -15.49 27.88 -2.74
C ILE A 191 -14.45 28.29 -1.68
N LYS A 192 -14.91 28.90 -0.59
CA LYS A 192 -14.08 29.39 0.53
C LYS A 192 -14.65 28.94 1.88
N GLY A 193 -13.81 28.66 2.87
CA GLY A 193 -14.29 28.31 4.22
C GLY A 193 -13.42 27.34 5.02
N ASN A 194 -13.96 26.91 6.16
CA ASN A 194 -13.36 25.86 7.00
C ASN A 194 -13.59 24.48 6.36
N ILE A 195 -12.50 23.73 6.10
CA ILE A 195 -12.55 22.36 5.58
C ILE A 195 -12.25 21.35 6.69
N PHE A 196 -13.15 20.40 6.94
CA PHE A 196 -12.78 19.13 7.55
C PHE A 196 -12.26 18.21 6.44
N ASN A 197 -10.97 17.86 6.50
CA ASN A 197 -10.30 17.11 5.45
C ASN A 197 -9.79 15.76 5.95
N SER A 198 -9.76 14.79 5.04
CA SER A 198 -8.90 13.61 5.22
C SER A 198 -7.45 14.04 5.45
N TYR A 199 -6.79 13.40 6.41
CA TYR A 199 -5.44 13.76 6.88
C TYR A 199 -4.39 13.90 5.76
N PRO A 200 -4.26 12.97 4.78
CA PRO A 200 -3.28 13.09 3.69
C PRO A 200 -3.43 14.36 2.84
N PHE A 201 -4.64 14.92 2.74
CA PHE A 201 -4.94 16.04 1.86
C PHE A 201 -4.55 17.42 2.45
N GLY A 202 -4.35 17.52 3.76
CA GLY A 202 -4.17 18.81 4.45
C GLY A 202 -3.04 19.67 3.87
N GLY A 203 -1.87 19.07 3.60
CA GLY A 203 -0.73 19.80 3.02
C GLY A 203 -0.99 20.29 1.59
N TYR A 204 -1.73 19.53 0.79
CA TYR A 204 -2.09 19.90 -0.58
C TYR A 204 -3.16 20.99 -0.62
N ILE A 205 -4.09 20.98 0.35
CA ILE A 205 -5.07 22.06 0.57
C ILE A 205 -4.34 23.35 0.96
N ILE A 206 -3.40 23.30 1.92
CA ILE A 206 -2.60 24.48 2.32
C ILE A 206 -1.88 25.08 1.10
N TYR A 207 -1.20 24.25 0.31
CA TYR A 207 -0.43 24.71 -0.86
C TYR A 207 -1.31 25.36 -1.96
N ASN A 208 -2.56 24.92 -2.13
CA ASN A 208 -3.41 25.35 -3.25
C ASN A 208 -4.50 26.37 -2.92
N LEU A 209 -4.96 26.41 -1.66
CA LEU A 209 -6.21 27.05 -1.29
C LEU A 209 -6.11 27.96 -0.05
N TYR A 210 -5.00 27.95 0.69
CA TYR A 210 -4.80 28.89 1.80
C TYR A 210 -4.57 30.32 1.25
N PRO A 211 -5.17 31.38 1.84
CA PRO A 211 -5.96 31.41 3.08
C PRO A 211 -7.47 31.18 2.90
N ASP A 212 -7.97 31.11 1.67
CA ASP A 212 -9.39 31.05 1.34
C ASP A 212 -10.09 29.77 1.84
N CYS A 213 -9.37 28.65 1.86
CA CYS A 213 -9.78 27.42 2.53
C CYS A 213 -8.82 27.08 3.67
N ARG A 214 -9.39 26.71 4.82
CA ARG A 214 -8.62 26.40 6.04
C ARG A 214 -8.84 24.92 6.42
N PRO A 215 -7.88 24.02 6.16
CA PRO A 215 -7.98 22.62 6.56
C PRO A 215 -7.88 22.46 8.08
N ILE A 216 -8.60 21.49 8.63
CA ILE A 216 -8.62 21.18 10.07
C ILE A 216 -7.31 20.53 10.54
N ILE A 217 -6.67 19.73 9.68
CA ILE A 217 -5.44 18.99 10.01
C ILE A 217 -4.54 18.82 8.78
N ASP A 218 -3.23 18.74 8.99
CA ASP A 218 -2.24 18.41 7.96
C ASP A 218 -1.07 17.55 8.49
N GLY A 219 -0.29 17.03 7.54
CA GLY A 219 0.81 16.07 7.74
C GLY A 219 1.96 16.51 8.67
N ARG A 220 2.02 17.79 9.08
CA ARG A 220 3.00 18.26 10.08
C ARG A 220 2.71 17.74 11.49
N LEU A 221 1.45 17.44 11.81
CA LEU A 221 0.95 17.03 13.13
C LEU A 221 1.42 17.90 14.33
N CYS A 222 1.73 19.18 14.09
CA CYS A 222 2.13 20.13 15.14
C CYS A 222 0.92 20.67 15.93
N TYR A 223 0.06 19.78 16.44
CA TYR A 223 -1.18 20.11 17.16
C TYR A 223 -1.18 19.56 18.59
N PRO A 224 -2.05 20.05 19.49
CA PRO A 224 -2.26 19.45 20.81
C PRO A 224 -2.68 17.97 20.71
N VAL A 225 -2.13 17.13 21.58
CA VAL A 225 -2.41 15.68 21.60
C VAL A 225 -3.91 15.40 21.72
N ASP A 226 -4.63 16.20 22.51
CA ASP A 226 -6.07 16.01 22.75
C ASP A 226 -6.92 16.37 21.51
N PHE A 227 -6.44 17.28 20.64
CA PHE A 227 -7.03 17.51 19.32
C PHE A 227 -6.71 16.36 18.35
N ILE A 228 -5.46 15.87 18.33
CA ILE A 228 -5.08 14.75 17.46
C ILE A 228 -5.89 13.49 17.83
N LYS A 229 -6.13 13.28 19.13
CA LYS A 229 -7.04 12.24 19.62
C LYS A 229 -8.48 12.50 19.19
N LEU A 230 -9.03 13.69 19.42
CA LEU A 230 -10.40 14.02 18.99
C LEU A 230 -10.60 13.83 17.48
N TYR A 231 -9.60 14.19 16.65
CA TYR A 231 -9.64 13.96 15.21
C TYR A 231 -9.60 12.45 14.88
N ALA A 232 -8.69 11.68 15.47
CA ALA A 232 -8.62 10.24 15.21
C ALA A 232 -9.87 9.50 15.70
N ASP A 233 -10.30 9.73 16.95
CA ASP A 233 -11.56 9.22 17.50
C ASP A 233 -12.73 9.56 16.55
N SER A 234 -12.75 10.76 15.93
CA SER A 234 -13.82 11.17 15.00
C SER A 234 -13.88 10.44 13.66
N LEU A 235 -12.87 9.65 13.31
CA LEU A 235 -12.90 8.79 12.11
C LEU A 235 -13.71 7.51 12.33
N GLU A 236 -13.90 7.11 13.60
CA GLU A 236 -14.48 5.85 14.02
C GLU A 236 -15.75 6.04 14.88
N ASP A 237 -15.74 6.97 15.83
CA ASP A 237 -16.84 7.24 16.78
C ASP A 237 -17.77 8.40 16.33
N PRO A 238 -19.09 8.12 16.13
CA PRO A 238 -20.13 9.13 15.93
C PRO A 238 -20.20 10.27 16.96
N TYR A 239 -19.80 10.06 18.22
CA TYR A 239 -19.87 11.10 19.25
C TYR A 239 -18.67 12.06 19.18
N ALA A 240 -17.45 11.55 19.06
CA ALA A 240 -16.25 12.32 18.74
C ALA A 240 -16.43 13.11 17.43
N PHE A 241 -17.06 12.51 16.41
CA PHE A 241 -17.40 13.19 15.16
C PHE A 241 -18.37 14.36 15.33
N LYS A 242 -19.44 14.20 16.11
CA LYS A 242 -20.34 15.33 16.45
C LYS A 242 -19.61 16.43 17.22
N ASN A 243 -18.72 16.05 18.14
CA ASN A 243 -17.94 16.98 18.97
C ASN A 243 -16.95 17.82 18.15
N ILE A 244 -16.18 17.20 17.23
CA ILE A 244 -15.24 17.93 16.38
C ILE A 244 -15.96 18.88 15.41
N ILE A 245 -17.14 18.49 14.88
CA ILE A 245 -17.99 19.39 14.09
C ILE A 245 -18.50 20.57 14.93
N SER A 246 -19.03 20.34 16.14
CA SER A 246 -19.57 21.43 16.96
C SER A 246 -18.50 22.42 17.39
N THR A 247 -17.27 21.93 17.59
CA THR A 247 -16.10 22.73 18.00
C THR A 247 -15.54 23.56 16.84
N TYR A 248 -15.17 22.92 15.72
CA TYR A 248 -14.42 23.58 14.63
C TYR A 248 -15.30 24.13 13.50
N LYS A 249 -16.59 23.75 13.47
CA LYS A 249 -17.62 24.23 12.53
C LYS A 249 -17.13 24.24 11.07
N PRO A 250 -16.82 23.05 10.50
CA PRO A 250 -16.49 22.91 9.10
C PRO A 250 -17.72 23.21 8.22
N GLU A 251 -17.51 24.08 7.23
CA GLU A 251 -18.50 24.46 6.22
C GLU A 251 -18.40 23.53 4.99
N ILE A 252 -17.23 22.90 4.83
CA ILE A 252 -16.83 22.06 3.71
C ILE A 252 -16.25 20.75 4.29
N PHE A 253 -16.54 19.62 3.67
CA PHE A 253 -15.84 18.35 3.90
C PHE A 253 -15.11 17.93 2.63
N LEU A 254 -13.86 17.49 2.76
CA LEU A 254 -13.02 17.03 1.65
C LEU A 254 -12.35 15.71 2.03
N LEU A 255 -13.00 14.60 1.68
CA LEU A 255 -12.64 13.25 2.14
C LEU A 255 -12.18 12.34 1.01
N ASP A 256 -11.33 11.36 1.37
CA ASP A 256 -11.00 10.22 0.53
C ASP A 256 -12.00 9.05 0.72
N TYR A 257 -11.91 8.05 -0.17
CA TYR A 257 -12.79 6.88 -0.17
C TYR A 257 -12.46 5.80 0.87
N ASN A 258 -11.30 5.87 1.54
CA ASN A 258 -10.85 4.90 2.53
C ASN A 258 -11.16 5.36 3.97
N HIS A 259 -11.93 6.45 4.14
CA HIS A 259 -12.35 6.97 5.45
C HIS A 259 -13.07 5.87 6.28
N PRO A 260 -12.52 5.44 7.44
CA PRO A 260 -12.93 4.19 8.11
C PRO A 260 -14.42 4.03 8.35
N ASN A 261 -15.10 5.10 8.78
CA ASN A 261 -16.55 5.07 9.04
C ASN A 261 -17.37 5.96 8.10
N ILE A 262 -17.05 5.97 6.79
CA ILE A 262 -17.73 6.84 5.80
C ILE A 262 -19.26 6.66 5.76
N VAL A 263 -19.78 5.47 6.10
CA VAL A 263 -21.22 5.18 6.13
C VAL A 263 -21.90 5.99 7.23
N ASN A 264 -21.45 5.86 8.49
CA ASN A 264 -22.01 6.61 9.62
C ASN A 264 -21.77 8.11 9.45
N PHE A 265 -20.62 8.51 8.92
CA PHE A 265 -20.30 9.90 8.57
C PHE A 265 -21.35 10.50 7.62
N LEU A 266 -21.70 9.80 6.53
CA LEU A 266 -22.71 10.23 5.56
C LEU A 266 -24.10 10.34 6.20
N ASP A 267 -24.49 9.39 7.05
CA ASP A 267 -25.79 9.44 7.74
C ASP A 267 -25.86 10.53 8.82
N ILE A 268 -24.75 10.87 9.49
CA ILE A 268 -24.69 11.99 10.46
C ILE A 268 -24.72 13.35 9.74
N MET A 269 -24.11 13.46 8.55
CA MET A 269 -24.17 14.68 7.73
C MET A 269 -25.51 14.89 7.01
N LYS A 270 -26.33 13.84 6.91
CA LYS A 270 -27.53 13.76 6.08
C LYS A 270 -28.47 14.95 6.29
N GLY A 271 -28.86 15.59 5.20
CA GLY A 271 -29.70 16.79 5.22
C GLY A 271 -28.92 18.09 5.48
N ARG A 272 -27.95 18.12 6.40
CA ARG A 272 -27.14 19.32 6.68
C ARG A 272 -26.08 19.60 5.62
N TYR A 273 -25.45 18.56 5.06
CA TYR A 273 -24.47 18.70 3.99
C TYR A 273 -24.98 18.07 2.68
N SER A 274 -24.44 18.53 1.56
CA SER A 274 -24.76 18.08 0.20
C SER A 274 -23.49 17.69 -0.54
N LEU A 275 -23.49 16.52 -1.19
CA LEU A 275 -22.41 16.09 -2.08
C LEU A 275 -22.51 16.88 -3.38
N VAL A 276 -21.47 17.65 -3.73
CA VAL A 276 -21.46 18.50 -4.94
C VAL A 276 -20.44 18.07 -5.99
N TYR A 277 -19.41 17.31 -5.62
CA TYR A 277 -18.43 16.76 -6.55
C TYR A 277 -17.74 15.55 -5.94
N PHE A 278 -17.37 14.58 -6.79
CA PHE A 278 -16.48 13.48 -6.44
C PHE A 278 -15.72 12.99 -7.66
N ASP A 279 -14.53 12.41 -7.46
CA ASP A 279 -13.73 11.75 -8.49
C ASP A 279 -13.29 10.34 -8.06
N ASP A 280 -12.09 9.90 -8.42
CA ASP A 280 -11.55 8.60 -8.01
C ASP A 280 -10.88 8.64 -6.64
N ASN A 281 -10.29 9.78 -6.29
CA ASN A 281 -9.50 9.99 -5.08
C ASN A 281 -10.37 10.57 -3.95
N ALA A 282 -11.20 11.58 -4.27
CA ALA A 282 -11.84 12.40 -3.25
C ALA A 282 -13.28 12.84 -3.55
N MET A 283 -13.99 13.19 -2.48
CA MET A 283 -15.36 13.70 -2.44
C MET A 283 -15.38 15.07 -1.74
N ILE A 284 -16.24 15.98 -2.20
CA ILE A 284 -16.51 17.25 -1.52
C ILE A 284 -17.99 17.43 -1.20
N PHE A 285 -18.26 17.75 0.08
CA PHE A 285 -19.59 18.09 0.59
C PHE A 285 -19.60 19.53 1.10
N LEU A 286 -20.70 20.24 0.85
CA LEU A 286 -20.91 21.64 1.28
C LEU A 286 -22.09 21.72 2.25
N GLU A 287 -21.97 22.58 3.26
CA GLU A 287 -23.07 22.87 4.21
C GLU A 287 -24.23 23.57 3.50
N ARG A 288 -25.46 23.08 3.72
CA ARG A 288 -26.69 23.77 3.27
C ARG A 288 -26.84 25.09 4.01
N SER A 289 -26.40 26.14 3.33
CA SER A 289 -26.33 27.50 3.84
C SER A 289 -26.42 28.47 2.67
N ASN A 290 -26.91 29.69 2.92
CA ASN A 290 -27.05 30.76 1.92
C ASN A 290 -25.74 31.03 1.15
N LYS A 291 -24.58 30.70 1.75
CA LYS A 291 -23.23 30.82 1.18
C LYS A 291 -22.96 29.85 0.02
N PHE A 292 -23.51 28.64 0.06
CA PHE A 292 -23.26 27.59 -0.94
C PHE A 292 -24.49 27.20 -1.77
N ASP A 293 -25.65 27.78 -1.44
CA ASP A 293 -26.95 27.53 -2.07
C ASP A 293 -26.91 27.46 -3.61
N GLY A 294 -26.22 28.39 -4.27
CA GLY A 294 -26.08 28.40 -5.74
C GLY A 294 -25.25 27.24 -6.30
N ILE A 295 -24.19 26.84 -5.57
CA ILE A 295 -23.30 25.74 -5.95
C ILE A 295 -24.00 24.40 -5.71
N ILE A 296 -24.71 24.26 -4.58
CA ILE A 296 -25.53 23.09 -4.26
C ILE A 296 -26.63 22.92 -5.32
N LYS A 297 -27.38 24.00 -5.66
CA LYS A 297 -28.42 23.95 -6.71
C LYS A 297 -27.89 23.53 -8.09
N ALA A 298 -26.63 23.84 -8.40
CA ALA A 298 -26.01 23.53 -9.70
C ALA A 298 -25.38 22.12 -9.77
N PHE A 299 -24.77 21.64 -8.69
CA PHE A 299 -23.89 20.45 -8.71
C PHE A 299 -24.29 19.30 -7.78
N GLU A 300 -25.31 19.47 -6.94
CA GLU A 300 -25.75 18.43 -6.00
C GLU A 300 -26.03 17.07 -6.65
N TYR A 301 -25.52 16.02 -6.00
CA TYR A 301 -25.89 14.63 -6.22
C TYR A 301 -27.01 14.27 -5.23
N LYS A 302 -28.21 14.02 -5.75
CA LYS A 302 -29.45 13.78 -4.97
C LYS A 302 -29.76 12.31 -4.80
N TYR A 303 -29.28 11.48 -5.73
CA TYR A 303 -29.59 10.04 -5.76
C TYR A 303 -28.33 9.19 -5.58
N VAL A 304 -27.17 9.67 -6.03
CA VAL A 304 -25.87 8.98 -5.85
C VAL A 304 -25.34 9.19 -4.43
N SER A 305 -25.32 8.12 -3.64
CA SER A 305 -24.50 8.01 -2.43
C SER A 305 -23.13 7.44 -2.79
N PRO A 306 -22.00 7.97 -2.26
CA PRO A 306 -20.68 7.38 -2.45
C PRO A 306 -20.55 5.93 -1.95
N GLN A 307 -21.47 5.48 -1.11
CA GLN A 307 -21.62 4.07 -0.70
C GLN A 307 -21.71 3.13 -1.91
N TYR A 308 -22.29 3.57 -3.04
CA TYR A 308 -22.34 2.79 -4.28
C TYR A 308 -20.97 2.42 -4.87
N VAL A 309 -19.88 3.10 -4.49
CA VAL A 309 -18.51 2.69 -4.83
C VAL A 309 -18.15 1.35 -4.19
N MET A 310 -18.61 1.12 -2.96
CA MET A 310 -18.20 0.00 -2.10
C MET A 310 -19.02 -1.27 -2.36
N GLY A 311 -19.75 -1.34 -3.47
CA GLY A 311 -20.64 -2.46 -3.81
C GLY A 311 -21.89 -2.57 -2.95
N THR A 312 -22.09 -1.70 -1.97
CA THR A 312 -23.22 -1.79 -1.05
C THR A 312 -24.52 -1.31 -1.69
N ASN A 313 -25.40 -2.28 -1.94
CA ASN A 313 -26.85 -2.13 -2.07
C ASN A 313 -27.40 -1.47 -3.36
N THR A 314 -27.28 -2.15 -4.49
CA THR A 314 -27.99 -1.83 -5.76
C THR A 314 -29.50 -2.15 -5.74
N SER A 315 -30.07 -2.64 -4.63
CA SER A 315 -31.45 -3.17 -4.60
C SER A 315 -32.57 -2.14 -4.81
N ASN A 316 -32.30 -0.84 -4.62
CA ASN A 316 -33.34 0.18 -4.63
C ASN A 316 -33.64 0.69 -6.06
N VAL A 317 -34.14 -0.23 -6.90
CA VAL A 317 -34.44 -0.04 -8.35
C VAL A 317 -35.26 1.22 -8.64
N LYS A 318 -36.08 1.68 -7.69
CA LYS A 318 -37.00 2.84 -7.82
C LYS A 318 -36.33 4.13 -8.32
N ASN A 319 -35.05 4.35 -8.01
CA ASN A 319 -34.31 5.56 -8.41
C ASN A 319 -33.24 5.31 -9.48
N LEU A 320 -33.14 4.10 -10.04
CA LEU A 320 -31.99 3.68 -10.85
C LEU A 320 -31.74 4.56 -12.10
N HIS A 321 -32.80 5.10 -12.70
CA HIS A 321 -32.70 6.04 -13.82
C HIS A 321 -31.94 7.33 -13.44
N PHE A 322 -32.34 7.98 -12.33
CA PHE A 322 -31.70 9.21 -11.85
C PHE A 322 -30.28 8.97 -11.34
N ILE A 323 -30.04 7.85 -10.65
CA ILE A 323 -28.70 7.39 -10.27
C ILE A 323 -27.81 7.26 -11.51
N THR A 324 -28.30 6.62 -12.57
CA THR A 324 -27.55 6.46 -13.83
C THR A 324 -27.24 7.81 -14.48
N GLN A 325 -28.18 8.76 -14.49
CA GLN A 325 -27.97 10.11 -15.02
C GLN A 325 -26.91 10.89 -14.23
N GLU A 326 -26.94 10.84 -12.91
CA GLU A 326 -25.95 11.51 -12.06
C GLU A 326 -24.54 10.93 -12.22
N ILE A 327 -24.41 9.61 -12.37
CA ILE A 327 -23.10 8.98 -12.62
C ILE A 327 -22.61 9.23 -14.05
N LEU A 328 -23.50 9.27 -15.05
CA LEU A 328 -23.15 9.69 -16.41
C LEU A 328 -22.67 11.15 -16.45
N ARG A 329 -23.33 12.05 -15.72
CA ARG A 329 -22.87 13.43 -15.52
C ARG A 329 -21.47 13.43 -14.90
N ASN A 330 -21.27 12.76 -13.78
CA ASN A 330 -19.95 12.67 -13.14
C ASN A 330 -18.87 12.16 -14.10
N LEU A 331 -19.12 11.05 -14.79
CA LEU A 331 -18.18 10.46 -15.74
C LEU A 331 -17.82 11.42 -16.89
N SER A 332 -18.76 12.27 -17.32
CA SER A 332 -18.50 13.32 -18.33
C SER A 332 -17.72 14.52 -17.78
N GLU A 333 -17.92 14.88 -16.50
CA GLU A 333 -17.26 16.02 -15.84
C GLU A 333 -15.84 15.68 -15.33
N THR A 334 -15.62 14.46 -14.87
CA THR A 334 -14.43 14.06 -14.09
C THR A 334 -13.57 13.01 -14.77
N GLY A 335 -14.14 12.24 -15.70
CA GLY A 335 -13.53 11.04 -16.28
C GLY A 335 -13.44 9.84 -15.35
N SER A 336 -14.08 9.87 -14.17
CA SER A 336 -13.85 8.92 -13.07
C SER A 336 -13.93 7.44 -13.46
N ILE A 337 -12.90 6.71 -13.07
CA ILE A 337 -12.83 5.24 -13.11
C ILE A 337 -13.91 4.63 -12.20
N ARG A 338 -14.09 5.16 -10.97
CA ARG A 338 -15.15 4.73 -10.04
C ARG A 338 -16.54 4.90 -10.65
N SER A 339 -16.82 6.03 -11.30
CA SER A 339 -18.08 6.24 -12.02
C SER A 339 -18.24 5.31 -13.22
N SER A 340 -17.16 4.96 -13.92
CA SER A 340 -17.18 3.91 -14.95
C SER A 340 -17.53 2.54 -14.35
N VAL A 341 -16.94 2.16 -13.21
CA VAL A 341 -17.25 0.90 -12.50
C VAL A 341 -18.69 0.89 -11.99
N MET A 342 -19.20 1.99 -11.44
CA MET A 342 -20.61 2.10 -11.03
C MET A 342 -21.56 1.86 -12.21
N LEU A 343 -21.32 2.49 -13.36
CA LEU A 343 -22.13 2.26 -14.56
C LEU A 343 -22.02 0.81 -15.04
N GLY A 344 -20.82 0.21 -14.99
CA GLY A 344 -20.64 -1.21 -15.24
C GLY A 344 -21.53 -2.08 -14.33
N ASN A 345 -21.54 -1.80 -13.03
CA ASN A 345 -22.36 -2.52 -12.05
C ASN A 345 -23.87 -2.35 -12.29
N ILE A 346 -24.32 -1.16 -12.70
CA ILE A 346 -25.72 -0.86 -13.05
C ILE A 346 -26.14 -1.56 -14.34
N MET A 347 -25.28 -1.59 -15.36
CA MET A 347 -25.56 -2.29 -16.60
C MET A 347 -25.57 -3.81 -16.38
N TYR A 348 -24.69 -4.32 -15.51
CA TYR A 348 -24.67 -5.71 -15.09
C TYR A 348 -25.96 -6.12 -14.36
N SER A 349 -26.38 -5.35 -13.34
CA SER A 349 -27.61 -5.63 -12.57
C SER A 349 -28.89 -5.45 -13.39
N THR A 350 -28.84 -4.74 -14.52
CA THR A 350 -29.95 -4.63 -15.49
C THR A 350 -29.82 -5.59 -16.69
N GLY A 351 -28.94 -6.60 -16.61
CA GLY A 351 -28.77 -7.67 -17.60
C GLY A 351 -28.02 -7.27 -18.87
N LYS A 352 -27.55 -6.03 -18.98
CA LYS A 352 -26.83 -5.48 -20.14
C LYS A 352 -25.34 -5.81 -20.08
N LYS A 353 -25.02 -7.12 -20.08
CA LYS A 353 -23.68 -7.64 -19.78
C LYS A 353 -22.56 -7.10 -20.68
N GLU A 354 -22.78 -6.99 -21.99
CA GLU A 354 -21.77 -6.40 -22.90
C GLU A 354 -21.53 -4.91 -22.63
N LEU A 355 -22.57 -4.12 -22.33
CA LEU A 355 -22.40 -2.71 -21.96
C LEU A 355 -21.71 -2.56 -20.59
N ALA A 356 -21.94 -3.49 -19.65
CA ALA A 356 -21.19 -3.53 -18.40
C ALA A 356 -19.69 -3.78 -18.63
N LYS A 357 -19.38 -4.74 -19.50
CA LYS A 357 -18.04 -5.11 -19.96
C LYS A 357 -17.35 -3.93 -20.63
N GLU A 358 -18.03 -3.16 -21.48
CA GLU A 358 -17.50 -1.91 -22.05
C GLU A 358 -17.11 -0.90 -20.97
N TYR A 359 -17.96 -0.67 -19.96
CA TYR A 359 -17.65 0.24 -18.87
C TYR A 359 -16.48 -0.22 -17.99
N PHE A 360 -16.37 -1.51 -17.69
CA PHE A 360 -15.20 -2.04 -16.98
C PHE A 360 -13.93 -2.02 -17.85
N LEU A 361 -14.04 -2.26 -19.17
CA LEU A 361 -12.93 -2.12 -20.12
C LEU A 361 -12.50 -0.65 -20.28
N LYS A 362 -13.41 0.32 -20.11
CA LYS A 362 -13.06 1.76 -19.99
C LYS A 362 -12.31 2.02 -18.69
N ALA A 363 -12.79 1.50 -17.56
CA ALA A 363 -12.17 1.68 -16.25
C ALA A 363 -10.70 1.20 -16.18
N ILE A 364 -10.36 0.10 -16.86
CA ILE A 364 -8.98 -0.42 -16.86
C ILE A 364 -8.04 0.23 -17.89
N LYS A 365 -8.53 1.15 -18.75
CA LYS A 365 -7.74 1.81 -19.81
C LYS A 365 -7.02 3.09 -19.35
N ASP A 366 -7.49 3.72 -18.28
CA ASP A 366 -6.80 4.86 -17.65
C ASP A 366 -5.47 4.39 -17.04
N ASP A 367 -4.51 5.28 -16.80
CA ASP A 367 -3.24 4.93 -16.14
C ASP A 367 -3.38 4.81 -14.62
N SER A 368 -4.28 5.58 -13.99
CA SER A 368 -4.49 5.59 -12.54
C SER A 368 -4.80 4.19 -11.98
N PRO A 369 -4.25 3.78 -10.82
CA PRO A 369 -4.49 2.46 -10.25
C PRO A 369 -5.84 2.34 -9.53
N ILE A 370 -6.50 3.46 -9.21
CA ILE A 370 -7.71 3.50 -8.40
C ILE A 370 -8.90 2.92 -9.19
N GLY A 371 -9.77 2.12 -8.55
CA GLY A 371 -10.94 1.53 -9.19
C GLY A 371 -10.64 0.33 -10.11
N LYS A 372 -9.36 0.07 -10.44
CA LYS A 372 -8.97 -1.05 -11.31
C LYS A 372 -9.18 -2.41 -10.66
N SER A 373 -9.06 -2.52 -9.35
CA SER A 373 -9.28 -3.79 -8.63
C SER A 373 -10.74 -4.24 -8.73
N GLU A 374 -11.65 -3.30 -8.52
CA GLU A 374 -13.09 -3.44 -8.70
C GLU A 374 -13.43 -3.76 -10.17
N ALA A 375 -12.87 -3.02 -11.13
CA ALA A 375 -13.09 -3.25 -12.56
C ALA A 375 -12.59 -4.62 -13.04
N TYR A 376 -11.39 -5.04 -12.64
CA TYR A 376 -10.84 -6.35 -12.97
C TYR A 376 -11.61 -7.48 -12.28
N ASN A 377 -12.05 -7.30 -11.03
CA ASN A 377 -12.91 -8.28 -10.37
C ASN A 377 -14.23 -8.48 -11.14
N ASN A 378 -14.87 -7.40 -11.57
CA ASN A 378 -16.20 -7.50 -12.18
C ASN A 378 -16.13 -7.98 -13.64
N LEU A 379 -15.02 -7.73 -14.35
CA LEU A 379 -14.67 -8.46 -15.57
C LEU A 379 -14.41 -9.95 -15.31
N GLY A 380 -13.80 -10.29 -14.17
CA GLY A 380 -13.62 -11.68 -13.75
C GLY A 380 -14.95 -12.42 -13.57
N ILE A 381 -15.91 -11.80 -12.88
CA ILE A 381 -17.27 -12.33 -12.69
C ILE A 381 -17.95 -12.54 -14.06
N LEU A 382 -17.93 -11.55 -14.95
CA LEU A 382 -18.46 -11.68 -16.31
C LEU A 382 -17.81 -12.86 -17.07
N TYR A 383 -16.50 -13.07 -16.94
CA TYR A 383 -15.85 -14.22 -17.56
C TYR A 383 -16.19 -15.57 -16.90
N MET A 384 -16.58 -15.63 -15.63
CA MET A 384 -17.14 -16.86 -15.03
C MET A 384 -18.51 -17.16 -15.63
N GLU A 385 -19.39 -16.16 -15.75
CA GLU A 385 -20.71 -16.32 -16.38
C GLU A 385 -20.64 -16.67 -17.88
N GLU A 386 -19.53 -16.33 -18.55
CA GLU A 386 -19.23 -16.72 -19.93
C GLU A 386 -18.54 -18.10 -20.06
N ASP A 387 -18.40 -18.86 -18.96
CA ASP A 387 -17.66 -20.14 -18.85
C ASP A 387 -16.17 -20.06 -19.26
N LYS A 388 -15.58 -18.85 -19.18
CA LYS A 388 -14.19 -18.55 -19.58
C LYS A 388 -13.28 -18.49 -18.37
N MET A 389 -13.24 -19.60 -17.64
CA MET A 389 -12.64 -19.67 -16.30
C MET A 389 -11.16 -19.22 -16.25
N ASP A 390 -10.36 -19.52 -17.27
CA ASP A 390 -8.97 -19.04 -17.36
C ASP A 390 -8.86 -17.52 -17.50
N LEU A 391 -9.81 -16.87 -18.19
CA LEU A 391 -9.87 -15.41 -18.28
C LEU A 391 -10.33 -14.82 -16.93
N ALA A 392 -11.30 -15.44 -16.27
CA ALA A 392 -11.75 -15.03 -14.95
C ALA A 392 -10.59 -15.06 -13.93
N VAL A 393 -9.90 -16.20 -13.81
CA VAL A 393 -8.72 -16.37 -12.95
C VAL A 393 -7.62 -15.35 -13.29
N LYS A 394 -7.42 -15.02 -14.58
CA LYS A 394 -6.47 -13.99 -15.02
C LYS A 394 -6.90 -12.57 -14.60
N MET A 395 -8.19 -12.25 -14.61
CA MET A 395 -8.69 -10.94 -14.18
C MET A 395 -8.65 -10.78 -12.65
N PHE A 396 -9.09 -11.77 -11.87
CA PHE A 396 -9.01 -11.68 -10.40
C PHE A 396 -7.55 -11.59 -9.91
N LYS A 397 -6.61 -12.30 -10.56
CA LYS A 397 -5.17 -12.14 -10.29
C LYS A 397 -4.66 -10.73 -10.59
N LYS A 398 -5.24 -10.03 -11.58
CA LYS A 398 -4.96 -8.60 -11.82
C LYS A 398 -5.58 -7.70 -10.73
N ALA A 399 -6.77 -8.00 -10.23
CA ALA A 399 -7.37 -7.22 -9.14
C ALA A 399 -6.49 -7.23 -7.88
N ILE A 400 -6.00 -8.40 -7.48
CA ILE A 400 -5.04 -8.57 -6.37
C ILE A 400 -3.69 -7.87 -6.65
N PHE A 401 -3.29 -7.73 -7.91
CA PHE A 401 -2.06 -7.01 -8.28
C PHE A 401 -2.19 -5.49 -8.09
N TYR A 402 -3.37 -4.90 -8.30
CA TYR A 402 -3.61 -3.47 -8.04
C TYR A 402 -3.93 -3.19 -6.57
N THR A 403 -4.64 -4.10 -5.89
CA THR A 403 -4.94 -3.99 -4.45
C THR A 403 -4.72 -5.34 -3.78
N LYS A 404 -3.56 -5.47 -3.11
CA LYS A 404 -3.05 -6.70 -2.49
C LYS A 404 -4.05 -7.43 -1.57
N ASP A 405 -4.79 -6.66 -0.78
CA ASP A 405 -5.75 -7.15 0.21
C ASP A 405 -7.21 -6.91 -0.21
N PHE A 406 -7.48 -6.98 -1.52
CA PHE A 406 -8.82 -6.91 -2.11
C PHE A 406 -9.52 -8.26 -2.01
N ASP A 407 -10.21 -8.46 -0.89
CA ASP A 407 -10.89 -9.70 -0.51
C ASP A 407 -11.90 -10.26 -1.53
N PRO A 408 -12.69 -9.47 -2.30
CA PRO A 408 -13.63 -10.05 -3.26
C PRO A 408 -12.92 -10.87 -4.35
N ALA A 409 -11.73 -10.46 -4.78
CA ALA A 409 -10.95 -11.20 -5.77
C ALA A 409 -10.30 -12.47 -5.19
N TYR A 410 -10.05 -12.54 -3.87
CA TYR A 410 -9.63 -13.79 -3.23
C TYR A 410 -10.78 -14.79 -3.13
N LEU A 411 -11.98 -14.33 -2.74
CA LEU A 411 -13.18 -15.16 -2.71
C LEU A 411 -13.53 -15.68 -4.11
N ASN A 412 -13.58 -14.79 -5.11
CA ASN A 412 -13.92 -15.16 -6.48
C ASN A 412 -12.84 -16.06 -7.13
N LEU A 413 -11.55 -15.90 -6.79
CA LEU A 413 -10.53 -16.88 -7.18
C LEU A 413 -10.79 -18.25 -6.55
N ALA A 414 -11.18 -18.31 -5.28
CA ALA A 414 -11.42 -19.58 -4.61
C ALA A 414 -12.60 -20.33 -5.26
N ILE A 415 -13.68 -19.63 -5.58
CA ILE A 415 -14.85 -20.17 -6.31
C ILE A 415 -14.44 -20.62 -7.73
N ALA A 416 -13.80 -19.74 -8.51
CA ALA A 416 -13.34 -20.05 -9.87
C ALA A 416 -12.40 -21.27 -9.94
N ASN A 417 -11.51 -21.42 -8.95
CA ASN A 417 -10.62 -22.58 -8.89
C ASN A 417 -11.37 -23.86 -8.44
N LYS A 418 -12.39 -23.74 -7.57
CA LYS A 418 -13.23 -24.87 -7.13
C LYS A 418 -14.05 -25.43 -8.29
N GLU A 419 -14.70 -24.55 -9.06
CA GLU A 419 -15.52 -24.91 -10.23
C GLU A 419 -14.66 -25.58 -11.31
N ASN A 420 -13.43 -25.09 -11.54
CA ASN A 420 -12.43 -25.73 -12.41
C ASN A 420 -11.75 -26.98 -11.78
N SER A 421 -12.31 -27.55 -10.70
CA SER A 421 -11.75 -28.70 -9.95
C SER A 421 -10.30 -28.54 -9.43
N GLN A 422 -9.76 -27.32 -9.39
CA GLN A 422 -8.45 -26.99 -8.83
C GLN A 422 -8.53 -26.79 -7.31
N TYR A 423 -9.02 -27.80 -6.59
CA TYR A 423 -9.39 -27.70 -5.16
C TYR A 423 -8.24 -27.24 -4.25
N ILE A 424 -6.98 -27.60 -4.55
CA ILE A 424 -5.79 -27.15 -3.81
C ILE A 424 -5.58 -25.63 -3.97
N SER A 425 -5.68 -25.12 -5.21
CA SER A 425 -5.62 -23.69 -5.50
C SER A 425 -6.78 -22.93 -4.87
N SER A 426 -7.98 -23.52 -4.88
CA SER A 426 -9.17 -22.96 -4.23
C SER A 426 -8.97 -22.75 -2.73
N ILE A 427 -8.51 -23.79 -2.02
CA ILE A 427 -8.22 -23.71 -0.58
C ILE A 427 -7.13 -22.68 -0.25
N TYR A 428 -6.09 -22.57 -1.09
CA TYR A 428 -5.10 -21.49 -0.93
C TYR A 428 -5.77 -20.11 -0.96
N TYR A 429 -6.66 -19.84 -1.92
CA TYR A 429 -7.33 -18.55 -2.03
C TYR A 429 -8.39 -18.31 -0.95
N PHE A 430 -9.12 -19.34 -0.49
CA PHE A 430 -10.00 -19.23 0.68
C PHE A 430 -9.23 -18.88 1.96
N LEU A 431 -8.05 -19.48 2.18
CA LEU A 431 -7.20 -19.12 3.32
C LEU A 431 -6.66 -17.69 3.21
N ARG A 432 -6.33 -17.21 1.99
CA ARG A 432 -5.97 -15.79 1.77
C ARG A 432 -7.14 -14.84 2.06
N TYR A 433 -8.36 -15.18 1.66
CA TYR A 433 -9.57 -14.43 1.97
C TYR A 433 -9.81 -14.34 3.48
N PHE A 434 -9.77 -15.48 4.20
CA PHE A 434 -9.92 -15.51 5.66
C PHE A 434 -8.85 -14.67 6.38
N LEU A 435 -7.59 -14.70 5.92
CA LEU A 435 -6.53 -13.87 6.50
C LEU A 435 -6.79 -12.35 6.33
N VAL A 436 -7.35 -11.91 5.20
CA VAL A 436 -7.70 -10.50 5.01
C VAL A 436 -8.85 -10.08 5.93
N LEU A 437 -9.92 -10.88 6.04
CA LEU A 437 -11.04 -10.59 6.93
C LEU A 437 -10.64 -10.59 8.41
N ASN A 438 -9.88 -11.60 8.84
CA ASN A 438 -9.40 -11.70 10.23
C ASN A 438 -8.49 -10.52 10.61
N ASN A 439 -7.71 -9.97 9.68
CA ASN A 439 -6.91 -8.76 9.89
C ASN A 439 -7.77 -7.49 10.08
N ARG A 440 -9.04 -7.49 9.64
CA ARG A 440 -10.03 -6.43 9.86
C ARG A 440 -10.98 -6.70 11.04
N GLY A 441 -10.88 -7.87 11.67
CA GLY A 441 -11.83 -8.34 12.70
C GLY A 441 -13.17 -8.84 12.15
N GLU A 442 -13.29 -9.02 10.83
CA GLU A 442 -14.50 -9.51 10.17
C GLU A 442 -14.62 -11.04 10.27
N GLN A 443 -15.85 -11.56 10.36
CA GLN A 443 -16.14 -13.00 10.50
C GLN A 443 -16.77 -13.59 9.24
N ILE A 444 -16.37 -14.82 8.88
CA ILE A 444 -16.99 -15.60 7.80
C ILE A 444 -18.29 -16.25 8.30
N ASN A 445 -19.32 -16.27 7.47
CA ASN A 445 -20.60 -16.92 7.77
C ASN A 445 -20.52 -18.46 7.72
N ASN A 446 -21.48 -19.13 8.35
CA ASN A 446 -21.48 -20.60 8.48
C ASN A 446 -21.52 -21.32 7.11
N ASP A 447 -22.21 -20.76 6.12
CA ASP A 447 -22.38 -21.38 4.80
C ASP A 447 -21.06 -21.41 4.02
N LEU A 448 -20.34 -20.29 3.98
CA LEU A 448 -19.02 -20.22 3.36
C LEU A 448 -17.98 -21.04 4.15
N MET A 449 -18.09 -21.10 5.49
CA MET A 449 -17.25 -21.99 6.29
C MET A 449 -17.47 -23.47 5.94
N ASN A 450 -18.73 -23.90 5.78
CA ASN A 450 -19.07 -25.25 5.34
C ASN A 450 -18.53 -25.55 3.93
N ASP A 451 -18.61 -24.59 3.01
CA ASP A 451 -18.11 -24.76 1.65
C ASP A 451 -16.57 -24.86 1.57
N ILE A 452 -15.86 -24.09 2.41
CA ILE A 452 -14.42 -24.21 2.60
C ILE A 452 -14.06 -25.60 3.14
N LEU A 453 -14.80 -26.12 4.14
CA LEU A 453 -14.59 -27.46 4.69
C LEU A 453 -14.87 -28.58 3.67
N GLN A 454 -15.89 -28.43 2.83
CA GLN A 454 -16.18 -29.37 1.73
C GLN A 454 -15.08 -29.35 0.66
N THR A 455 -14.67 -28.15 0.23
CA THR A 455 -13.57 -27.96 -0.72
C THR A 455 -12.25 -28.52 -0.16
N GLY A 456 -12.03 -28.42 1.15
CA GLY A 456 -10.86 -28.99 1.84
C GLY A 456 -10.80 -30.51 1.78
N LYS A 457 -11.95 -31.19 1.92
CA LYS A 457 -12.05 -32.65 1.74
C LYS A 457 -11.73 -33.07 0.30
N LEU A 458 -12.17 -32.30 -0.69
CA LEU A 458 -11.85 -32.55 -2.10
C LEU A 458 -10.36 -32.31 -2.39
N ALA A 459 -9.77 -31.22 -1.87
CA ALA A 459 -8.34 -30.94 -1.98
C ALA A 459 -7.46 -32.05 -1.38
N LEU A 460 -7.84 -32.55 -0.19
CA LEU A 460 -7.16 -33.70 0.45
C LEU A 460 -7.26 -34.97 -0.40
N LYS A 461 -8.43 -35.25 -1.00
CA LYS A 461 -8.61 -36.40 -1.91
C LYS A 461 -7.70 -36.29 -3.14
N SER A 462 -7.70 -35.14 -3.81
CA SER A 462 -6.83 -34.92 -4.98
C SER A 462 -5.33 -34.98 -4.64
N LEU A 463 -4.93 -34.51 -3.45
CA LEU A 463 -3.54 -34.62 -2.98
C LEU A 463 -3.15 -36.09 -2.73
N PHE A 464 -4.05 -36.90 -2.15
CA PHE A 464 -3.85 -38.32 -1.91
C PHE A 464 -3.80 -39.13 -3.22
N GLU A 465 -4.68 -38.82 -4.18
CA GLU A 465 -4.66 -39.40 -5.53
C GLU A 465 -3.35 -39.07 -6.25
N TYR A 466 -2.91 -37.81 -6.22
CA TYR A 466 -1.62 -37.38 -6.77
C TYR A 466 -0.43 -38.09 -6.11
N PHE A 467 -0.46 -38.29 -4.79
CA PHE A 467 0.58 -39.01 -4.06
C PHE A 467 0.64 -40.49 -4.46
N ILE A 468 -0.51 -41.17 -4.59
CA ILE A 468 -0.59 -42.56 -5.08
C ILE A 468 -0.06 -42.67 -6.51
N ILE A 469 -0.46 -41.78 -7.41
CA ILE A 469 0.02 -41.76 -8.80
C ILE A 469 1.54 -41.54 -8.84
N THR A 470 2.05 -40.62 -8.02
CA THR A 470 3.49 -40.35 -7.91
C THR A 470 4.26 -41.57 -7.40
N LEU A 471 3.78 -42.24 -6.34
CA LEU A 471 4.38 -43.49 -5.84
C LEU A 471 4.34 -44.62 -6.89
N ALA A 472 3.22 -44.77 -7.62
CA ALA A 472 3.09 -45.76 -8.68
C ALA A 472 4.09 -45.49 -9.82
N LEU A 473 4.27 -44.23 -10.23
CA LEU A 473 5.26 -43.83 -11.23
C LEU A 473 6.69 -44.11 -10.75
N TYR A 474 7.04 -43.77 -9.50
CA TYR A 474 8.34 -44.12 -8.92
C TYR A 474 8.56 -45.65 -8.87
N GLY A 475 7.54 -46.43 -8.49
CA GLY A 475 7.59 -47.89 -8.51
C GLY A 475 7.80 -48.47 -9.90
N ILE A 476 7.10 -47.96 -10.91
CA ILE A 476 7.28 -48.34 -12.32
C ILE A 476 8.69 -48.00 -12.79
N ILE A 477 9.17 -46.78 -12.53
CA ILE A 477 10.54 -46.34 -12.88
C ILE A 477 11.58 -47.27 -12.23
N TYR A 478 11.42 -47.58 -10.94
CA TYR A 478 12.30 -48.48 -10.19
C TYR A 478 12.32 -49.91 -10.76
N ILE A 479 11.15 -50.48 -11.06
CA ILE A 479 11.03 -51.82 -11.68
C ILE A 479 11.65 -51.85 -13.09
N VAL A 480 11.43 -50.81 -13.89
CA VAL A 480 12.03 -50.67 -15.23
C VAL A 480 13.55 -50.54 -15.13
N PHE A 481 14.08 -49.74 -14.20
CA PHE A 481 15.52 -49.62 -13.98
C PHE A 481 16.14 -50.95 -13.54
N ILE A 482 15.51 -51.67 -12.60
CA ILE A 482 15.97 -52.98 -12.13
C ILE A 482 15.93 -54.04 -13.23
N LYS A 483 14.91 -54.07 -14.10
CA LYS A 483 14.92 -54.95 -15.29
C LYS A 483 16.07 -54.59 -16.24
N LYS A 484 16.36 -53.30 -16.42
CA LYS A 484 17.41 -52.81 -17.31
C LYS A 484 18.83 -53.07 -16.78
N THR A 485 19.02 -53.09 -15.45
CA THR A 485 20.32 -53.43 -14.82
C THR A 485 20.51 -54.93 -14.60
N LYS A 486 19.47 -55.72 -14.32
CA LYS A 486 19.59 -57.19 -14.23
C LYS A 486 20.06 -57.83 -15.55
N ASN A 487 19.69 -57.27 -16.70
CA ASN A 487 20.23 -57.68 -18.01
C ASN A 487 21.65 -57.14 -18.32
N LYS A 488 22.35 -56.52 -17.35
CA LYS A 488 23.74 -56.05 -17.47
C LYS A 488 24.61 -56.38 -16.25
N VAL A 489 24.48 -57.58 -15.69
CA VAL A 489 25.45 -58.12 -14.71
C VAL A 489 26.59 -58.84 -15.45
N PHE A 490 27.61 -58.09 -15.86
CA PHE A 490 28.95 -58.65 -16.15
C PHE A 490 30.05 -57.57 -16.08
N PHE A 491 30.25 -56.99 -14.89
CA PHE A 491 31.54 -56.39 -14.54
C PHE A 491 32.26 -57.32 -13.56
N LYS A 492 33.30 -58.00 -14.06
CA LYS A 492 34.24 -58.75 -13.21
C LYS A 492 35.00 -57.74 -12.35
N LEU A 493 34.92 -57.87 -11.03
CA LEU A 493 35.92 -57.29 -10.14
C LEU A 493 37.27 -57.98 -10.43
N PRO A 494 38.36 -57.23 -10.72
CA PRO A 494 39.66 -57.84 -10.94
C PRO A 494 40.22 -58.37 -9.61
N LYS A 495 40.72 -59.60 -9.63
CA LYS A 495 41.56 -60.12 -8.53
C LYS A 495 43.00 -59.66 -8.71
N LYS A 496 43.45 -58.72 -7.90
CA LYS A 496 44.75 -58.74 -7.22
C LYS A 496 44.79 -57.69 -6.12
#